data_AF-A0A1F8QJE5-F1
#
_entry.id   AF-A0A1F8QJE5-F1
#
_cell.length_a   1.000
_cell.length_b   1.000
_cell.length_c   1.000
_cell.angle_alpha   90.00
_cell.angle_beta   90.00
_cell.angle_gamma   90.00
#
_symmetry.space_group_name_H-M   'P 1'
#
loop_
_entity.id
_entity.type
_entity.pdbx_description
1 polymer ?
#
loop_
_entity_poly.entity_id
_entity_poly.type
_entity_poly.pdbx_seq_one_letter_code
_entity_poly.pdbx_strand_id
1 'polypeptide(L)'
;MARATAEVAVAMADAPHGTAPTLYGKNDANPMAMNQAGAALLLSYVKSAEAQAASQAIYTAVADAVHNGHVTTDLGGSLSTKDFSDAVIDRIRESFVNGEQKTG
;
A
#
# COMPACT_ATOMS: atom_id res chain seq x y z
N MET A 1 -15.55 -2.15 35.66
CA MET A 1 -16.08 -3.14 34.71
C MET A 1 -15.07 -3.31 33.59
N ALA A 2 -14.44 -4.48 33.49
CA ALA A 2 -13.53 -4.79 32.38
C ALA A 2 -14.36 -4.93 31.10
N ARG A 3 -14.12 -4.09 30.11
CA ARG A 3 -14.70 -4.25 28.77
C ARG A 3 -14.12 -5.55 28.22
N ALA A 4 -14.97 -6.54 27.93
CA ALA A 4 -14.55 -7.70 27.16
C ALA A 4 -14.02 -7.17 25.81
N THR A 5 -12.72 -7.29 25.58
CA THR A 5 -12.12 -6.97 24.28
C THR A 5 -12.48 -8.11 23.35
N ALA A 6 -13.42 -7.88 22.45
CA ALA A 6 -13.69 -8.82 21.37
C ALA A 6 -12.42 -8.88 20.50
N GLU A 7 -11.86 -10.08 20.35
CA GLU A 7 -10.76 -10.31 19.41
C GLU A 7 -11.30 -10.27 17.97
N VAL A 8 -10.57 -9.61 17.08
CA VAL A 8 -10.92 -9.55 15.66
C VAL A 8 -10.59 -10.90 15.03
N ALA A 9 -11.62 -11.70 14.75
CA ALA A 9 -11.45 -13.00 14.10
C ALA A 9 -11.18 -12.88 12.59
N VAL A 10 -11.76 -11.87 11.94
CA VAL A 10 -11.62 -11.62 10.50
C VAL A 10 -11.57 -10.11 10.27
N ALA A 11 -10.63 -9.67 9.44
CA ALA A 11 -10.54 -8.32 8.91
C ALA A 11 -10.45 -8.37 7.38
N MET A 12 -11.11 -7.42 6.72
CA MET A 12 -11.05 -7.25 5.27
C MET A 12 -10.84 -5.76 4.99
N ALA A 13 -9.94 -5.46 4.07
CA ALA A 13 -9.75 -4.12 3.55
C ALA A 13 -10.02 -4.15 2.05
N ASP A 14 -10.57 -3.05 1.55
CA ASP A 14 -10.92 -2.88 0.15
C ASP A 14 -10.60 -1.45 -0.25
N ALA A 15 -10.34 -1.26 -1.54
CA ALA A 15 -10.25 0.08 -2.10
C ALA A 15 -11.67 0.67 -2.24
N PRO A 16 -11.86 1.98 -2.04
CA PRO A 16 -13.18 2.61 -2.15
C PRO A 16 -13.72 2.66 -3.60
N HIS A 17 -12.87 2.43 -4.60
CA HIS A 17 -13.27 2.46 -6.01
C HIS A 17 -13.94 1.16 -6.45
N GLY A 18 -14.81 1.24 -7.47
CA GLY A 18 -15.41 0.06 -8.10
C GLY A 18 -14.44 -0.72 -9.01
N THR A 19 -14.98 -1.66 -9.79
CA THR A 19 -14.21 -2.58 -10.64
C THR A 19 -13.62 -1.96 -11.91
N ALA A 20 -14.06 -0.76 -12.29
CA ALA A 20 -13.66 -0.05 -13.51
C ALA A 20 -13.52 -0.97 -14.75
N PRO A 21 -14.63 -1.56 -15.27
CA PRO A 21 -14.56 -2.59 -16.32
C PRO A 21 -13.81 -2.17 -17.58
N THR A 22 -13.78 -0.86 -17.87
CA THR A 22 -13.07 -0.29 -19.01
C THR A 22 -11.55 -0.38 -18.93
N LEU A 23 -10.98 -0.64 -17.74
CA LEU A 23 -9.54 -0.79 -17.50
C LEU A 23 -9.09 -2.26 -17.43
N TYR A 24 -10.05 -3.20 -17.42
CA TYR A 24 -9.75 -4.61 -17.30
C TYR A 24 -8.80 -5.09 -18.42
N GLY A 25 -7.70 -5.74 -18.02
CA GLY A 25 -6.69 -6.28 -18.94
C GLY A 25 -5.79 -5.25 -19.62
N LYS A 26 -5.88 -3.96 -19.26
CA LYS A 26 -5.13 -2.89 -19.95
C LYS A 26 -3.82 -2.49 -19.31
N ASN A 27 -3.55 -2.90 -18.07
CA ASN A 27 -2.39 -2.44 -17.30
C ASN A 27 -2.37 -0.91 -17.09
N ASP A 28 -3.52 -0.24 -17.07
CA ASP A 28 -3.65 1.23 -16.98
C ASP A 28 -4.32 1.73 -15.70
N ALA A 29 -4.70 0.83 -14.79
CA ALA A 29 -5.33 1.20 -13.53
C ALA A 29 -4.31 1.71 -12.51
N ASN A 30 -4.72 2.67 -11.68
CA ASN A 30 -3.94 3.12 -10.53
C ASN A 30 -4.11 2.14 -9.34
N PRO A 31 -3.06 1.43 -8.89
CA PRO A 31 -3.19 0.46 -7.79
C PRO A 31 -3.07 1.10 -6.40
N MET A 32 -2.86 2.42 -6.30
CA MET A 32 -2.54 3.12 -5.06
C MET A 32 -3.54 2.88 -3.93
N ALA A 33 -4.84 2.98 -4.21
CA ALA A 33 -5.86 2.84 -3.18
C ALA A 33 -5.86 1.42 -2.56
N MET A 34 -5.66 0.39 -3.38
CA MET A 34 -5.57 -0.99 -2.91
C MET A 34 -4.29 -1.23 -2.10
N ASN A 35 -3.15 -0.66 -2.52
CA ASN A 35 -1.91 -0.73 -1.75
C ASN A 35 -2.09 -0.13 -0.33
N GLN A 36 -2.74 1.04 -0.24
CA GLN A 36 -3.01 1.70 1.03
C GLN A 36 -4.05 0.96 1.89
N ALA A 37 -5.05 0.32 1.28
CA ALA A 37 -6.00 -0.52 1.99
C ALA A 37 -5.30 -1.71 2.67
N GLY A 38 -4.35 -2.36 1.98
CA GLY A 38 -3.52 -3.41 2.55
C GLY A 38 -2.66 -2.93 3.73
N ALA A 39 -2.00 -1.77 3.58
CA ALA A 39 -1.23 -1.16 4.66
C ALA A 39 -2.10 -0.85 5.90
N ALA A 40 -3.28 -0.24 5.69
CA ALA A 40 -4.23 0.07 6.75
C ALA A 40 -4.65 -1.19 7.53
N LEU A 41 -4.86 -2.30 6.84
CA LEU A 41 -5.22 -3.58 7.46
C LEU A 41 -4.10 -4.08 8.39
N LEU A 42 -2.86 -4.08 7.90
CA LEU A 42 -1.70 -4.50 8.68
C LEU A 42 -1.58 -3.68 9.96
N LEU A 43 -1.63 -2.35 9.85
CA LEU A 43 -1.55 -1.44 10.99
C LEU A 43 -2.69 -1.64 12.00
N SER A 44 -3.91 -1.81 11.50
CA SER A 44 -5.11 -1.77 12.34
C SER A 44 -5.36 -3.10 13.04
N TYR A 45 -5.04 -4.23 12.39
CA TYR A 45 -5.51 -5.55 12.83
C TYR A 45 -4.41 -6.58 13.07
N VAL A 46 -3.21 -6.41 12.51
CA VAL A 46 -2.09 -7.34 12.73
C VAL A 46 -1.17 -6.78 13.82
N LYS A 47 -1.23 -7.35 15.02
CA LYS A 47 -0.53 -6.85 16.21
C LYS A 47 0.91 -7.38 16.29
N SER A 48 1.75 -6.97 15.35
CA SER A 48 3.19 -7.24 15.38
C SER A 48 4.02 -6.04 14.93
N ALA A 49 5.29 -5.98 15.35
CA ALA A 49 6.20 -4.91 14.96
C ALA A 49 6.50 -4.97 13.44
N GLU A 50 6.60 -6.17 12.89
CA GLU A 50 6.80 -6.42 11.46
C GLU A 50 5.64 -5.90 10.63
N ALA A 51 4.40 -6.08 11.09
CA ALA A 51 3.22 -5.56 10.41
C ALA A 51 3.15 -4.03 10.45
N GLN A 52 3.55 -3.41 11.56
CA GLN A 52 3.67 -1.95 11.67
C GLN A 52 4.74 -1.41 10.72
N ALA A 53 5.92 -2.04 10.70
CA ALA A 53 7.02 -1.70 9.79
C ALA A 53 6.60 -1.85 8.32
N ALA A 54 5.96 -2.97 7.97
CA ALA A 54 5.45 -3.21 6.62
C ALA A 54 4.39 -2.18 6.20
N SER A 55 3.43 -1.87 7.07
CA SER A 55 2.45 -0.82 6.82
C SER A 55 3.12 0.53 6.56
N GLN A 56 4.06 0.93 7.43
CA GLN A 56 4.76 2.19 7.29
C GLN A 56 5.57 2.25 5.99
N ALA A 57 6.28 1.17 5.65
CA ALA A 57 7.04 1.08 4.41
C ALA A 57 6.15 1.24 3.17
N ILE A 58 4.97 0.61 3.15
CA ILE A 58 4.02 0.76 2.03
C ILE A 58 3.51 2.20 1.94
N TYR A 59 3.07 2.79 3.07
CA TYR A 59 2.57 4.18 3.07
C TYR A 59 3.62 5.17 2.59
N THR A 60 4.84 5.07 3.14
CA THR A 60 5.95 5.95 2.77
C THR A 60 6.35 5.74 1.31
N ALA A 61 6.50 4.49 0.84
CA ALA A 61 6.89 4.22 -0.54
C ALA A 61 5.87 4.74 -1.57
N VAL A 62 4.57 4.62 -1.28
CA VAL A 62 3.51 5.20 -2.12
C VAL A 62 3.59 6.72 -2.13
N ALA A 63 3.72 7.35 -0.95
CA ALA A 63 3.84 8.79 -0.84
C ALA A 63 5.08 9.33 -1.58
N ASP A 64 6.22 8.66 -1.41
CA ASP A 64 7.48 9.02 -2.06
C ASP A 64 7.42 8.81 -3.58
N ALA A 65 6.76 7.76 -4.07
CA ALA A 65 6.56 7.57 -5.51
C ALA A 65 5.79 8.76 -6.10
N VAL A 66 4.67 9.12 -5.49
CA VAL A 66 3.82 10.23 -5.92
C VAL A 66 4.56 11.57 -5.83
N HIS A 67 5.24 11.83 -4.72
CA HIS A 67 6.01 13.06 -4.51
C HIS A 67 7.10 13.23 -5.58
N ASN A 68 7.71 12.13 -6.03
CA ASN A 68 8.71 12.13 -7.09
C ASN A 68 8.12 12.04 -8.51
N GLY A 69 6.80 12.25 -8.68
CA GLY A 69 6.14 12.27 -9.99
C GLY A 69 5.95 10.89 -10.64
N HIS A 70 6.22 9.79 -9.93
CA HIS A 70 5.97 8.43 -10.40
C HIS A 70 4.48 8.11 -10.22
N VAL A 71 3.64 8.60 -11.13
CA VAL A 71 2.19 8.45 -11.04
C VAL A 71 1.57 7.94 -12.34
N THR A 72 0.40 7.32 -12.22
CA THR A 72 -0.42 6.81 -13.32
C THR A 72 -1.17 7.92 -14.05
N THR A 73 -1.78 7.59 -15.18
CA THR A 73 -2.43 8.56 -16.09
C THR A 73 -3.59 9.34 -15.47
N ASP A 74 -4.37 8.72 -14.57
CA ASP A 74 -5.45 9.38 -13.82
C ASP A 74 -4.96 10.52 -12.91
N LEU A 75 -3.67 10.48 -12.52
CA LEU A 75 -3.00 11.52 -11.75
C LEU A 75 -2.13 12.44 -12.62
N GLY A 76 -2.23 12.35 -13.95
CA GLY A 76 -1.49 13.18 -14.90
C GLY A 76 -0.08 12.69 -15.24
N GLY A 77 0.29 11.48 -14.84
CA GLY A 77 1.56 10.86 -15.21
C GLY A 77 1.45 9.91 -16.40
N SER A 78 2.45 9.05 -16.55
CA SER A 78 2.57 8.13 -17.68
C SER A 78 2.84 6.68 -17.28
N LEU A 79 2.89 6.38 -15.97
CA LEU A 79 3.16 5.02 -15.51
C LEU A 79 1.96 4.11 -15.74
N SER A 80 2.24 2.89 -16.14
CA SER A 80 1.26 1.80 -16.15
C SER A 80 1.00 1.30 -14.72
N THR A 81 -0.01 0.43 -14.53
CA THR A 81 -0.27 -0.23 -13.25
C THR A 81 0.99 -0.92 -12.75
N LYS A 82 1.64 -1.70 -13.63
CA LYS A 82 2.87 -2.42 -13.32
C LYS A 82 4.01 -1.48 -12.96
N ASP A 83 4.24 -0.43 -13.75
CA ASP A 83 5.38 0.46 -13.52
C ASP A 83 5.23 1.22 -12.20
N PHE A 84 4.00 1.65 -11.85
CA PHE A 84 3.74 2.26 -10.55
C PHE A 84 3.96 1.26 -9.41
N SER A 85 3.46 0.02 -9.55
CA SER A 85 3.70 -1.04 -8.55
C SER A 85 5.18 -1.35 -8.36
N ASP A 86 5.95 -1.46 -9.45
CA ASP A 86 7.39 -1.70 -9.40
C ASP A 86 8.12 -0.53 -8.69
N ALA A 87 7.76 0.71 -9.03
CA ALA A 87 8.32 1.91 -8.40
C ALA A 87 8.06 1.97 -6.88
N VAL A 88 6.91 1.48 -6.42
CA VAL A 88 6.59 1.35 -4.99
C VAL A 88 7.40 0.22 -4.35
N ILE A 89 7.47 -0.95 -5.00
CA ILE A 89 8.23 -2.12 -4.49
C ILE A 89 9.71 -1.78 -4.33
N ASP A 90 10.31 -1.08 -5.29
CA ASP A 90 11.72 -0.72 -5.23
C ASP A 90 12.01 0.22 -4.06
N ARG A 91 11.14 1.20 -3.81
CA ARG A 91 11.23 2.08 -2.62
C ARG A 91 11.07 1.32 -1.31
N ILE A 92 10.16 0.35 -1.26
CA ILE A 92 10.04 -0.54 -0.10
C ILE A 92 11.36 -1.25 0.12
N ARG A 93 11.94 -1.90 -0.90
CA ARG A 93 13.23 -2.60 -0.78
C ARG A 93 14.35 -1.68 -0.33
N GLU A 94 14.41 -0.47 -0.85
CA GLU A 94 15.40 0.54 -0.45
C GLU A 94 15.23 0.99 1.00
N SER A 95 14.02 0.91 1.56
CA SER A 95 13.73 1.20 2.96
C SER A 95 14.15 0.08 3.93
N PHE A 96 14.62 -1.07 3.45
CA PHE A 96 15.15 -2.15 4.29
C PHE A 96 16.63 -2.45 3.99
N VAL A 97 17.41 -2.78 5.01
CA VAL A 97 18.78 -3.33 4.90
C VAL A 97 18.85 -4.60 5.72
N ASN A 98 19.26 -5.73 5.13
CA ASN A 98 19.32 -7.04 5.80
C ASN A 98 18.00 -7.47 6.49
N GLY A 99 16.85 -6.97 6.01
CA GLY A 99 15.53 -7.26 6.60
C GLY A 99 15.11 -6.30 7.72
N GLU A 100 15.96 -5.34 8.11
CA GLU A 100 15.64 -4.30 9.08
C GLU A 100 15.22 -3.02 8.36
N GLN A 101 14.14 -2.39 8.82
CA GLN A 101 13.70 -1.11 8.28
C GLN A 101 14.74 -0.04 8.62
N LYS A 102 15.17 0.74 7.62
CA LYS A 102 15.95 1.95 7.84
C LYS A 102 15.10 2.90 8.69
N THR A 103 15.52 3.13 9.92
CA THR A 103 15.02 4.26 10.70
C THR A 103 15.54 5.53 10.04
N GLY A 104 14.60 6.33 9.50
CA GLY A 104 14.87 7.70 9.07
C GLY A 104 15.07 8.63 10.26
#